data_AF-A0A7J5J9P4-F1
#
_entry.id   AF-A0A7J5J9P4-F1
#
_cell.length_a   1.000
_cell.length_b   1.000
_cell.length_c   1.000
_cell.angle_alpha   90.00
_cell.angle_beta   90.00
_cell.angle_gamma   90.00
#
_symmetry.space_group_name_H-M   'P 1'
#
loop_
_entity.id
_entity.type
_entity.pdbx_description
1 polymer ?
#
loop_
_entity_poly.entity_id
_entity_poly.type
_entity_poly.pdbx_seq_one_letter_code
_entity_poly.pdbx_strand_id
1 'polypeptide(L)'
;MESIPKTTIKVPKSTLEEIKGYCIKNGKQVGDWVETAWEFISKNDFDIYDKEATPCLSVPEKTEKEHSQVEILCKLMAEFITAQKQVVLPSPELIAHASEEKARAEAKIQEQEKEIQRMQEENIRLCNEIKNLQSYKEKAYRELCRVRDEQKTIGKIKVNTEI
;
A
#
# COMPACT_ATOMS: atom_id res chain seq x y z
N MET A 1 52.33 -57.40 -34.56
CA MET A 1 51.59 -56.44 -33.72
C MET A 1 50.12 -56.68 -33.99
N GLU A 2 49.44 -57.38 -33.07
CA GLU A 2 48.00 -57.61 -33.18
C GLU A 2 47.26 -56.29 -32.95
N SER A 3 46.39 -55.92 -33.89
CA SER A 3 45.59 -54.70 -33.81
C SER A 3 44.56 -54.85 -32.69
N ILE A 4 44.60 -53.96 -31.70
CA ILE A 4 43.59 -53.90 -30.63
C ILE A 4 42.19 -53.73 -31.29
N PRO A 5 41.18 -54.54 -30.90
CA PRO A 5 39.84 -54.42 -31.44
C PRO A 5 39.24 -53.05 -31.08
N LYS A 6 38.83 -52.27 -32.09
CA LYS A 6 38.15 -50.99 -31.88
C LYS A 6 36.68 -51.25 -31.56
N THR A 7 36.31 -51.14 -30.30
CA THR A 7 34.91 -51.17 -29.86
C THR A 7 34.17 -49.97 -30.42
N THR A 8 33.07 -50.20 -31.14
CA THR A 8 32.25 -49.14 -31.75
C THR A 8 30.89 -49.10 -31.06
N ILE A 9 30.58 -47.99 -30.38
CA ILE A 9 29.27 -47.77 -29.74
C ILE A 9 28.33 -47.15 -30.77
N LYS A 10 27.15 -47.74 -30.95
CA LYS A 10 26.11 -47.19 -31.83
C LYS A 10 25.31 -46.15 -31.06
N VAL A 11 25.41 -44.89 -31.47
CA VAL A 11 24.59 -43.79 -30.94
C VAL A 11 23.59 -43.32 -31.99
N PRO A 12 22.39 -42.86 -31.59
CA PRO A 12 21.46 -42.19 -32.49
C PRO A 12 22.11 -40.99 -33.18
N LYS A 13 21.70 -40.72 -34.43
CA LYS A 13 22.24 -39.60 -35.22
C LYS A 13 22.03 -38.25 -34.52
N SER A 14 20.91 -38.05 -33.83
CA SER A 14 20.61 -36.82 -33.08
C SER A 14 21.64 -36.58 -31.96
N THR A 15 21.90 -37.60 -31.15
CA THR A 15 22.86 -37.55 -30.06
C THR A 15 24.28 -37.31 -30.57
N LEU A 16 24.66 -37.89 -31.72
CA LEU A 16 25.97 -37.65 -32.32
C LEU A 16 26.15 -36.17 -32.73
N GLU A 17 25.14 -35.54 -33.29
CA GLU A 17 25.20 -34.12 -33.67
C GLU A 17 25.25 -33.19 -32.45
N GLU A 18 24.55 -33.53 -31.37
CA GLU A 18 24.65 -32.81 -30.09
C GLU A 18 26.05 -32.90 -29.49
N ILE A 19 26.65 -34.10 -29.49
CA ILE A 19 28.02 -34.31 -29.01
C ILE A 19 29.02 -33.49 -29.82
N LYS A 20 28.91 -33.52 -31.16
CA LYS A 20 29.75 -32.70 -32.04
C LYS A 20 29.58 -31.21 -31.74
N GLY A 21 28.34 -30.75 -31.56
CA GLY A 21 28.03 -29.36 -31.22
C GLY A 21 28.65 -28.94 -29.88
N TYR A 22 28.58 -29.79 -28.85
CA TYR A 22 29.22 -29.55 -27.56
C TYR A 22 30.75 -29.49 -27.69
N CYS A 23 31.35 -30.42 -28.44
CA CYS A 23 32.80 -30.46 -28.66
C CYS A 23 33.30 -29.18 -29.36
N ILE A 24 32.59 -28.72 -30.40
CA ILE A 24 32.90 -27.47 -31.10
C ILE A 24 32.82 -26.26 -30.16
N LYS A 25 31.74 -26.15 -29.37
CA LYS A 25 31.55 -25.03 -28.43
C LYS A 25 32.63 -24.95 -27.36
N ASN A 26 33.21 -26.08 -26.96
CA ASN A 26 34.22 -26.16 -25.92
C ASN A 26 35.66 -26.34 -26.47
N GLY A 27 35.85 -26.26 -27.79
CA GLY A 27 37.17 -26.40 -28.43
C GLY A 27 37.83 -27.76 -28.25
N LYS A 28 37.06 -28.83 -28.02
CA LYS A 28 37.56 -30.20 -27.79
C LYS A 28 37.38 -31.07 -29.04
N GLN A 29 38.26 -32.04 -29.26
CA GLN A 29 38.03 -33.06 -30.27
C GLN A 29 37.01 -34.09 -29.78
N VAL A 30 36.21 -34.64 -30.71
CA VAL A 30 35.21 -35.67 -30.38
C VAL A 30 35.88 -36.91 -29.80
N GLY A 31 37.10 -37.25 -30.25
CA GLY A 31 37.89 -38.36 -29.69
C GLY A 31 38.18 -38.18 -28.20
N ASP A 32 38.75 -37.03 -27.83
CA ASP A 32 39.08 -36.70 -26.43
C ASP A 32 37.83 -36.69 -25.54
N TRP A 33 36.70 -36.21 -26.08
CA TRP A 33 35.42 -36.22 -25.38
C TRP A 33 34.92 -37.66 -25.15
N VAL A 34 34.99 -38.53 -26.17
CA VAL A 34 34.57 -39.93 -26.05
C VAL A 34 35.45 -40.68 -25.06
N GLU A 35 36.77 -40.46 -25.08
CA GLU A 35 37.69 -41.08 -24.13
C GLU A 35 37.42 -40.63 -22.69
N THR A 36 37.25 -39.32 -22.48
CA THR A 36 36.89 -38.77 -21.17
C THR A 36 35.54 -39.31 -20.68
N ALA A 37 34.54 -39.37 -21.56
CA ALA A 37 33.23 -39.89 -21.23
C ALA A 37 33.28 -41.39 -20.93
N TRP A 38 34.05 -42.17 -21.68
CA TRP A 38 34.22 -43.60 -21.47
C TRP A 38 34.94 -43.89 -20.15
N GLU A 39 35.99 -43.14 -19.83
CA GLU A 39 36.66 -43.22 -18.53
C GLU A 39 35.68 -42.91 -17.39
N PHE A 40 34.86 -41.86 -17.55
CA PHE A 40 33.89 -41.47 -16.54
C PHE A 40 32.82 -42.55 -16.33
N ILE A 41 32.27 -43.10 -17.43
CA ILE A 41 31.28 -44.18 -17.39
C ILE A 41 31.86 -45.42 -16.72
N SER A 42 33.08 -45.80 -17.10
CA SER A 42 33.78 -46.97 -16.55
C SER A 42 34.12 -46.81 -15.07
N LYS A 43 34.52 -45.60 -14.64
CA LYS A 43 34.87 -45.31 -13.23
C LYS A 43 33.65 -45.33 -12.31
N ASN A 44 32.45 -45.07 -12.84
CA ASN A 44 31.21 -44.99 -12.06
C ASN A 44 30.30 -46.22 -12.26
N ASP A 45 30.80 -47.26 -12.93
CA ASP A 45 30.09 -48.54 -13.16
C ASP A 45 28.69 -48.37 -13.78
N PHE A 46 28.55 -47.37 -14.67
CA PHE A 46 27.30 -47.14 -15.38
C PHE A 46 27.07 -48.22 -16.44
N ASP A 47 26.00 -49.01 -16.27
CA ASP A 47 25.53 -49.90 -17.33
C ASP A 47 24.79 -49.09 -18.40
N ILE A 48 25.48 -48.82 -19.51
CA ILE A 48 24.93 -48.10 -20.67
C ILE A 48 23.88 -48.90 -21.45
N TYR A 49 23.67 -50.17 -21.12
CA TYR A 49 22.66 -51.03 -21.72
C TYR A 49 21.44 -51.25 -20.81
N ASP A 50 21.52 -50.83 -19.55
CA ASP A 50 20.41 -50.83 -18.62
C ASP A 50 19.37 -49.76 -19.04
N LYS A 51 18.12 -50.19 -19.19
CA LYS A 51 17.00 -49.32 -19.58
C LYS A 51 16.12 -48.92 -18.39
N GLU A 52 16.39 -49.46 -17.21
CA GLU A 52 15.58 -49.29 -16.01
C GLU A 52 16.27 -48.38 -14.97
N ALA A 53 17.60 -48.39 -14.88
CA ALA A 53 18.33 -47.53 -13.95
C ALA A 53 18.44 -46.08 -14.45
N THR A 54 17.98 -45.15 -13.63
CA THR A 54 18.33 -43.72 -13.79
C THR A 54 19.69 -43.50 -13.11
N PRO A 55 20.76 -43.20 -13.87
CA PRO A 55 22.07 -42.96 -13.28
C PRO A 55 22.01 -41.73 -12.36
N CYS A 56 22.35 -41.94 -11.08
CA CYS A 56 22.50 -40.86 -10.10
C CYS A 56 23.99 -40.60 -9.88
N LEU A 57 24.39 -39.32 -9.93
CA LEU A 57 25.74 -38.89 -9.64
C LEU A 57 25.80 -38.31 -8.23
N SER A 58 26.79 -38.75 -7.45
CA SER A 58 27.10 -38.13 -6.16
C SER A 58 27.51 -36.67 -6.40
N VAL A 59 26.76 -35.74 -5.81
CA VAL A 59 27.08 -34.32 -5.87
C VAL A 59 28.36 -34.09 -5.07
N PRO A 60 29.32 -33.27 -5.55
CA PRO A 60 30.52 -32.95 -4.79
C PRO A 60 30.15 -32.35 -3.42
N GLU A 61 30.81 -32.81 -2.36
CA GLU A 61 30.53 -32.42 -0.97
C GLU A 61 30.54 -30.88 -0.76
N LYS A 62 31.36 -30.16 -1.54
CA LYS A 62 31.40 -28.69 -1.53
C LYS A 62 30.09 -28.07 -2.02
N THR A 63 29.56 -28.57 -3.15
CA THR A 63 28.32 -28.09 -3.75
C THR A 63 27.12 -28.40 -2.85
N GLU A 64 27.14 -29.54 -2.17
CA GLU A 64 26.11 -29.94 -1.22
C GLU A 64 26.12 -29.08 0.06
N LYS A 65 27.31 -28.69 0.54
CA LYS A 65 27.47 -27.72 1.64
C LYS A 65 26.96 -26.33 1.26
N GLU A 66 27.26 -25.85 0.05
CA GLU A 66 26.77 -24.56 -0.45
C GLU A 66 25.23 -24.57 -0.57
N HIS A 67 24.65 -25.63 -1.13
CA HIS A 67 23.20 -25.80 -1.19
C HIS A 67 22.55 -25.79 0.20
N SER A 68 23.12 -26.52 1.15
CA SER A 68 22.63 -26.57 2.53
C SER A 68 22.67 -25.19 3.20
N GLN A 69 23.72 -24.41 2.96
CA GLN A 69 23.84 -23.04 3.50
C GLN A 69 22.78 -22.10 2.92
N VAL A 70 22.53 -22.18 1.61
CA VAL A 70 21.49 -21.39 0.95
C VAL A 70 20.11 -21.75 1.49
N GLU A 71 19.83 -23.04 1.70
CA GLU A 71 18.55 -23.50 2.26
C GLU A 71 18.33 -22.98 3.70
N ILE A 72 19.37 -23.03 4.53
CA ILE A 72 19.35 -22.44 5.88
C ILE A 72 19.10 -20.94 5.81
N LEU A 73 19.77 -20.22 4.91
CA LEU A 73 19.58 -18.79 4.74
C LEU A 73 18.15 -18.46 4.30
N CYS A 74 17.60 -19.20 3.34
CA CYS A 74 16.21 -19.04 2.90
C CYS A 74 15.23 -19.24 4.06
N LYS A 75 15.46 -20.25 4.90
CA LYS A 75 14.64 -20.51 6.09
C LYS A 75 14.71 -19.36 7.10
N LEU A 76 15.93 -18.89 7.41
CA LEU A 76 16.14 -17.77 8.33
C LEU A 76 15.52 -16.47 7.82
N MET A 77 15.60 -16.21 6.51
CA MET A 77 14.94 -15.05 5.90
C MET A 77 13.41 -15.14 6.01
N ALA A 78 12.84 -16.32 5.81
CA ALA A 78 11.40 -16.53 5.97
C ALA A 78 10.95 -16.30 7.42
N GLU A 79 11.68 -16.85 8.39
CA GLU A 79 11.44 -16.63 9.82
C GLU A 79 11.54 -15.14 10.19
N PHE A 80 12.56 -14.44 9.70
CA PHE A 80 12.72 -12.99 9.91
C PHE A 80 11.55 -12.17 9.35
N ILE A 81 11.10 -12.48 8.13
CA ILE A 81 9.95 -11.80 7.50
C ILE A 81 8.67 -12.05 8.31
N THR A 82 8.47 -13.28 8.81
CA THR A 82 7.30 -13.59 9.65
C THR A 82 7.34 -12.86 10.98
N ALA A 83 8.51 -12.77 11.62
CA ALA A 83 8.70 -12.03 12.86
C ALA A 83 8.48 -10.51 12.67
N GLN A 84 9.00 -9.92 11.58
CA GLN A 84 8.73 -8.51 11.27
C GLN A 84 7.25 -8.24 11.03
N LYS A 85 6.53 -9.11 10.31
CA LYS A 85 5.09 -8.94 10.07
C LYS A 85 4.26 -8.91 11.36
N GLN A 86 4.69 -9.62 12.40
CA GLN A 86 4.04 -9.57 13.71
C GLN A 86 4.26 -8.24 14.46
N VAL A 87 5.32 -7.49 14.12
CA VAL A 87 5.69 -6.23 14.79
C VAL A 87 5.06 -4.99 14.13
N VAL A 88 4.64 -5.08 12.86
CA VAL A 88 4.31 -3.88 12.04
C VAL A 88 2.81 -3.52 11.99
N LEU A 89 1.88 -4.41 12.35
CA LEU A 89 0.45 -4.11 12.34
C LEU A 89 -0.11 -4.01 13.77
N PRO A 90 -0.74 -2.89 14.16
CA PRO A 90 -1.48 -2.82 15.40
C PRO A 90 -2.53 -3.94 15.43
N SER A 91 -2.79 -4.51 16.62
CA SER A 91 -3.86 -5.50 16.80
C SER A 91 -5.14 -5.02 16.10
N PRO A 92 -5.89 -5.88 15.38
CA PRO A 92 -7.17 -5.54 14.78
C PRO A 92 -8.14 -4.85 15.75
N GLU A 93 -8.04 -5.16 17.05
CA GLU A 93 -8.82 -4.53 18.12
C GLU A 93 -8.46 -3.05 18.32
N LEU A 94 -7.17 -2.69 18.22
CA LEU A 94 -6.72 -1.30 18.30
C LEU A 94 -7.19 -0.49 17.09
N ILE A 95 -7.22 -1.12 15.91
CA ILE A 95 -7.73 -0.48 14.68
C ILE A 95 -9.25 -0.27 14.79
N ALA A 96 -9.99 -1.25 15.29
CA ALA A 96 -11.43 -1.14 15.51
C ALA A 96 -11.74 -0.04 16.53
N HIS A 97 -11.06 -0.02 17.67
CA HIS A 97 -11.23 1.00 18.70
C HIS A 97 -10.89 2.41 18.18
N ALA A 98 -9.79 2.57 17.44
CA ALA A 98 -9.43 3.86 16.84
C ALA A 98 -10.45 4.33 15.81
N SER A 99 -11.02 3.41 15.02
CA SER A 99 -12.05 3.71 14.03
C SER A 99 -13.37 4.13 14.69
N GLU A 100 -13.73 3.46 15.79
CA GLU A 100 -14.93 3.78 16.57
C GLU A 100 -14.82 5.13 17.28
N GLU A 101 -13.67 5.41 17.91
CA GLU A 101 -13.39 6.72 18.51
C GLU A 101 -13.42 7.85 17.48
N LYS A 102 -12.89 7.60 16.28
CA LYS A 102 -12.96 8.56 15.17
C LYS A 102 -14.42 8.83 14.76
N ALA A 103 -15.22 7.79 14.60
CA ALA A 103 -16.64 7.94 14.26
C ALA A 103 -17.42 8.72 15.35
N ARG A 104 -17.12 8.47 16.63
CA ARG A 104 -17.69 9.24 17.75
C ARG A 104 -17.29 10.72 17.70
N ALA A 105 -16.03 11.02 17.38
CA ALA A 105 -15.55 12.38 17.27
C ALA A 105 -16.22 13.13 16.10
N GLU A 106 -16.34 12.48 14.94
CA GLU A 106 -17.01 13.04 13.75
C GLU A 106 -18.50 13.34 14.02
N ALA A 107 -19.21 12.45 14.71
CA ALA A 107 -20.60 12.68 15.10
C ALA A 107 -20.75 13.91 16.01
N LYS A 108 -19.84 14.09 16.99
CA LYS A 108 -19.82 15.27 17.87
C LYS A 108 -19.54 16.55 17.10
N ILE A 109 -18.60 16.53 16.15
CA ILE A 109 -18.28 17.69 15.30
C ILE A 109 -19.52 18.08 14.49
N GLN A 110 -20.22 17.10 13.88
CA GLN A 110 -21.41 17.37 13.09
C GLN A 110 -22.55 17.98 13.92
N GLU A 111 -22.72 17.56 15.17
CA GLU A 111 -23.69 18.17 16.08
C GLU A 111 -23.30 19.61 16.45
N GLN A 112 -22.03 19.86 16.73
CA GLN A 112 -21.51 21.20 17.01
C GLN A 112 -21.67 22.15 15.82
N GLU A 113 -21.41 21.69 14.59
CA GLU A 113 -21.61 22.48 13.37
C GLU A 113 -23.08 22.89 13.20
N LYS A 114 -24.02 21.97 13.45
CA LYS A 114 -25.46 22.29 13.43
C LYS A 114 -25.84 23.33 14.49
N GLU A 115 -25.29 23.23 15.68
CA GLU A 115 -25.55 24.21 16.74
C GLU A 115 -24.99 25.58 16.39
N ILE A 116 -23.76 25.64 15.86
CA ILE A 116 -23.17 26.88 15.37
C ILE A 116 -24.04 27.51 14.28
N GLN A 117 -24.54 26.71 13.34
CA GLN A 117 -25.42 27.21 12.29
C GLN A 117 -26.72 27.79 12.88
N ARG A 118 -27.37 27.10 13.83
CA ARG A 118 -28.56 27.61 14.53
C ARG A 118 -28.30 28.95 15.22
N MET A 119 -27.20 29.04 15.96
CA MET A 119 -26.81 30.27 16.65
C MET A 119 -26.54 31.41 15.66
N GLN A 120 -25.93 31.14 14.51
CA GLN A 120 -25.70 32.15 13.47
C GLN A 120 -27.02 32.67 12.87
N GLU A 121 -27.96 31.78 12.58
CA GLU A 121 -29.29 32.15 12.07
C GLU A 121 -30.06 33.00 13.09
N GLU A 122 -30.02 32.62 14.36
CA GLU A 122 -30.63 33.39 15.44
C GLU A 122 -29.97 34.76 15.62
N ASN A 123 -28.63 34.82 15.54
CA ASN A 123 -27.89 36.08 15.64
C ASN A 123 -28.28 37.06 14.52
N ILE A 124 -28.40 36.57 13.28
CA ILE A 124 -28.87 37.38 12.14
C ILE A 124 -30.29 37.89 12.40
N ARG A 125 -31.19 37.03 12.87
CA ARG A 125 -32.57 37.41 13.21
C ARG A 125 -32.60 38.51 14.27
N LEU A 126 -31.84 38.36 15.35
CA LEU A 126 -31.74 39.35 16.43
C LEU A 126 -31.13 40.66 15.95
N CYS A 127 -30.10 40.62 15.12
CA CYS A 127 -29.52 41.83 14.51
C CYS A 127 -30.55 42.61 13.70
N ASN A 128 -31.36 41.91 12.90
CA ASN A 128 -32.44 42.54 12.13
C ASN A 128 -33.51 43.15 13.04
N GLU A 129 -33.88 42.45 14.12
CA GLU A 129 -34.86 42.96 15.07
C GLU A 129 -34.36 44.21 15.80
N ILE A 130 -33.09 44.21 16.24
CA ILE A 130 -32.46 45.39 16.86
C ILE A 130 -32.51 46.58 15.90
N LYS A 131 -32.21 46.35 14.62
CA LYS A 131 -32.26 47.40 13.59
C LYS A 131 -33.67 47.97 13.41
N ASN A 132 -34.68 47.10 13.41
CA ASN A 132 -36.09 47.52 13.34
C ASN A 132 -36.48 48.37 14.55
N LEU A 133 -36.14 47.91 15.76
CA LEU A 133 -36.43 48.62 17.01
C LEU A 133 -35.72 49.98 17.07
N GLN A 134 -34.48 50.08 16.58
CA GLN A 134 -33.77 51.34 16.45
C GLN A 134 -34.50 52.32 15.52
N SER A 135 -35.03 51.84 14.39
CA SER A 135 -35.84 52.67 13.49
C SER A 135 -37.13 53.17 14.15
N TYR A 136 -37.83 52.30 14.88
CA TYR A 136 -39.03 52.69 15.63
C TYR A 136 -38.72 53.74 16.70
N LYS A 137 -37.64 53.55 17.47
CA LYS A 137 -37.18 54.51 18.48
C LYS A 137 -36.91 55.87 17.87
N GLU A 138 -36.23 55.92 16.72
CA GLU A 138 -35.90 57.17 16.03
C GLU A 138 -37.17 57.88 15.51
N LYS A 139 -38.12 57.14 14.95
CA LYS A 139 -39.41 57.68 14.51
C LYS A 139 -40.22 58.25 15.69
N ALA A 140 -40.32 57.50 16.78
CA ALA A 140 -41.01 57.96 17.99
C ALA A 140 -40.34 59.23 18.56
N TYR A 141 -39.00 59.28 18.59
CA TYR A 141 -38.27 60.46 19.04
C TYR A 141 -38.54 61.68 18.16
N ARG A 142 -38.53 61.52 16.83
CA ARG A 142 -38.88 62.61 15.90
C ARG A 142 -40.27 63.16 16.15
N GLU A 143 -41.24 62.27 16.37
CA GLU A 143 -42.63 62.67 16.63
C GLU A 143 -42.80 63.40 17.97
N LEU A 144 -42.11 62.95 19.02
CA LEU A 144 -42.08 63.65 20.30
C LEU A 144 -41.50 65.06 20.18
N CYS A 145 -40.44 65.25 19.37
CA CYS A 145 -39.90 66.58 19.09
C CYS A 145 -40.91 67.44 18.33
N ARG A 146 -41.59 66.90 17.31
CA ARG A 146 -42.64 67.60 16.56
C ARG A 146 -43.75 68.11 17.48
N VAL A 147 -44.32 67.22 18.30
CA VAL A 147 -45.39 67.56 19.25
C VAL A 147 -44.93 68.60 20.26
N ARG A 148 -43.70 68.49 20.78
CA ARG A 148 -43.11 69.49 21.69
C ARG A 148 -43.06 70.87 21.05
N ASP A 149 -42.59 70.96 19.80
CA ASP A 149 -42.45 72.24 19.09
C ASP A 149 -43.81 72.86 18.75
N GLU A 150 -44.81 72.04 18.42
CA GLU A 150 -46.19 72.47 18.22
C GLU A 150 -46.83 73.00 19.51
N GLN A 151 -46.69 72.28 20.62
CA GLN A 151 -47.19 72.73 21.93
C GLN A 151 -46.53 74.04 22.36
N LYS A 152 -45.22 74.20 22.12
CA LYS A 152 -44.49 75.45 22.39
C LYS A 152 -45.01 76.62 21.57
N THR A 153 -45.54 76.37 20.38
CA THR A 153 -46.14 77.38 19.51
C THR A 153 -47.56 77.74 19.97
N ILE A 154 -48.40 76.75 20.27
CA ILE A 154 -49.77 76.95 20.79
C ILE A 154 -49.72 77.72 22.12
N GLY A 155 -48.83 77.37 23.04
CA GLY A 155 -48.69 78.06 24.32
C GLY A 155 -48.24 79.53 24.23
N LYS A 156 -47.76 79.99 23.07
CA LYS A 156 -47.41 81.40 22.82
C LYS A 156 -48.56 82.22 22.23
N ILE A 157 -49.65 81.59 21.81
CA ILE A 157 -50.82 82.30 21.25
C ILE A 157 -51.59 82.93 22.42
N LYS A 158 -51.60 84.27 22.49
CA LYS A 158 -52.51 85.02 23.38
C LYS A 158 -53.90 85.05 22.74
N VAL A 159 -54.89 84.46 23.41
CA VAL A 159 -56.29 84.56 23.01
C VAL A 159 -56.93 85.73 23.75
N ASN A 160 -57.44 86.73 23.03
CA ASN A 160 -58.29 87.76 23.62
C ASN A 160 -59.71 87.22 23.71
N THR A 161 -60.17 86.94 24.93
CA THR A 161 -61.55 86.53 25.24
C THR A 161 -62.34 87.69 25.81
N GLU A 162 -62.46 88.78 25.06
CA GLU A 162 -63.45 89.81 25.37
C GLU A 162 -64.71 89.48 24.55
N ILE A 163 -65.76 89.04 25.25
CA ILE A 163 -67.14 88.89 24.75
C ILE A 163 -67.93 90.09 25.26
#